data_AF-A0A3A8PBC7-F1
#
_entry.id   AF-A0A3A8PBC7-F1
#
_cell.length_a   1.000
_cell.length_b   1.000
_cell.length_c   1.000
_cell.angle_alpha   90.00
_cell.angle_beta   90.00
_cell.angle_gamma   90.00
#
_symmetry.space_group_name_H-M   'P 1'
#
loop_
_entity.id
_entity.type
_entity.pdbx_description
1 polymer ?
#
loop_
_entity_poly.entity_id
_entity_poly.type
_entity_poly.pdbx_seq_one_letter_code
_entity_poly.pdbx_strand_id
1 'polypeptide(L)'
;GLDAEGVGREAAEALTRFMETGGALDEHLAEQLLLPAALLASGRLGPVTPGTTRFTAARITGELTVQAEVLRRFLPVHIQVEPGGSVEVRPA
;
A
#
# COMPACT_ATOMS: atom_id res chain seq x y z
N GLY A 1 12.35 -20.54 -20.58
CA GLY A 1 12.33 -19.11 -20.26
C GLY A 1 11.87 -18.36 -21.47
N LEU A 2 11.21 -17.21 -21.29
CA LEU A 2 10.91 -16.30 -22.39
C LEU A 2 12.20 -15.71 -22.96
N ASP A 3 12.18 -15.34 -24.24
CA ASP A 3 13.20 -14.48 -24.83
C ASP A 3 13.05 -13.03 -24.34
N ALA A 4 13.99 -12.16 -24.72
CA ALA A 4 13.98 -10.77 -24.27
C ALA A 4 12.71 -10.03 -24.69
N GLU A 5 12.22 -10.30 -25.90
CA GLU A 5 11.00 -9.76 -26.46
C GLU A 5 9.75 -10.24 -25.70
N GLY A 6 9.72 -11.51 -25.29
CA GLY A 6 8.68 -12.09 -24.45
C GLY A 6 8.62 -11.42 -23.08
N VAL A 7 9.78 -11.28 -22.41
CA VAL A 7 9.87 -10.56 -21.13
C VAL A 7 9.42 -9.10 -21.28
N GLY A 8 9.87 -8.43 -22.35
CA GLY A 8 9.50 -7.05 -22.62
C GLY A 8 7.99 -6.88 -22.82
N ARG A 9 7.34 -7.83 -23.49
CA ARG A 9 5.88 -7.81 -23.69
C ARG A 9 5.12 -7.95 -22.37
N GLU A 10 5.52 -8.89 -21.52
CA GLU A 10 4.90 -9.10 -20.22
C GLU A 10 5.03 -7.86 -19.32
N ALA A 11 6.21 -7.23 -19.31
CA ALA A 11 6.46 -6.00 -18.57
C ALA A 11 5.61 -4.82 -19.08
N ALA A 12 5.50 -4.66 -20.41
CA ALA A 12 4.68 -3.62 -21.01
C ALA A 12 3.19 -3.82 -20.67
N GLU A 13 2.69 -5.05 -20.75
CA GLU A 13 1.31 -5.37 -20.39
C GLU A 13 1.02 -5.13 -18.90
N ALA A 14 1.96 -5.47 -18.01
CA ALA A 14 1.83 -5.19 -16.58
C ALA A 14 1.75 -3.68 -16.30
N LEU A 15 2.62 -2.90 -16.94
CA LEU A 15 2.60 -1.44 -16.84
C LEU A 15 1.28 -0.87 -17.38
N THR A 16 0.82 -1.31 -18.55
CA THR A 16 -0.45 -0.85 -19.13
C THR A 16 -1.61 -1.13 -18.18
N ARG A 17 -1.71 -2.36 -17.64
CA ARG A 17 -2.75 -2.72 -16.67
C ARG A 17 -2.74 -1.80 -15.44
N PHE A 18 -1.55 -1.47 -14.92
CA PHE A 18 -1.43 -0.55 -13.79
C PHE A 18 -1.87 0.88 -14.15
N MET A 19 -1.45 1.39 -15.31
CA MET A 19 -1.79 2.73 -15.80
C MET A 19 -3.29 2.91 -16.07
N GLU A 20 -4.02 1.83 -16.32
CA GLU A 20 -5.48 1.84 -16.47
C GLU A 20 -6.22 1.91 -15.12
N THR A 21 -5.51 1.73 -13.99
CA THR A 21 -6.10 1.86 -12.65
C THR A 21 -6.10 3.31 -12.15
N GLY A 22 -6.89 3.59 -11.11
CA GLY A 22 -6.83 4.85 -10.36
C GLY A 22 -5.86 4.82 -9.18
N GLY A 23 -5.06 3.76 -9.04
CA GLY A 23 -4.13 3.59 -7.93
C GLY A 23 -2.87 4.43 -8.11
N ALA A 24 -2.45 5.11 -7.06
CA ALA A 24 -1.13 5.72 -7.00
C ALA A 24 -0.02 4.66 -6.85
N LEU A 25 -0.33 3.52 -6.22
CA LEU A 25 0.59 2.42 -5.96
C LEU A 25 -0.01 1.11 -6.49
N ASP A 26 0.84 0.22 -7.02
CA ASP A 26 0.44 -1.17 -7.30
C ASP A 26 0.14 -1.93 -5.98
N GLU A 27 -0.47 -3.11 -6.10
CA GLU A 27 -0.81 -3.96 -4.96
C GLU A 27 0.37 -4.27 -4.03
N HIS A 28 1.55 -4.57 -4.58
CA HIS A 28 2.70 -5.00 -3.81
C HIS A 28 3.32 -3.82 -3.05
N LEU A 29 3.45 -2.66 -3.70
CA LEU A 29 3.97 -1.47 -3.04
C LEU A 29 2.98 -0.92 -2.00
N ALA A 30 1.68 -0.99 -2.26
CA ALA A 30 0.64 -0.64 -1.29
C ALA A 30 0.76 -1.46 0.01
N GLU A 31 0.98 -2.78 -0.12
CA GLU A 31 1.22 -3.67 1.02
C GLU A 31 2.51 -3.31 1.75
N GLN A 32 3.61 -3.14 1.02
CA GLN A 32 4.92 -2.84 1.59
C GLN A 32 4.96 -1.49 2.31
N LEU A 33 4.14 -0.52 1.89
CA LEU A 33 4.08 0.80 2.50
C LEU A 33 3.31 0.82 3.83
N LEU A 34 2.46 -0.18 4.10
CA LEU A 34 1.55 -0.15 5.24
C LEU A 34 2.29 -0.20 6.59
N LEU A 35 3.30 -1.07 6.71
CA LEU A 35 4.14 -1.17 7.91
C LEU A 35 4.93 0.13 8.20
N PRO A 36 5.74 0.68 7.28
CA PRO A 36 6.47 1.92 7.55
C PRO A 36 5.54 3.10 7.86
N ALA A 37 4.39 3.20 7.18
CA ALA A 37 3.38 4.21 7.50
C ALA A 37 2.82 4.03 8.93
N ALA A 38 2.56 2.80 9.36
CA ALA A 38 2.10 2.52 10.71
C ALA A 38 3.18 2.78 11.78
N LEU A 39 4.45 2.50 11.49
CA LEU A 39 5.56 2.83 12.39
C LEU A 39 5.74 4.34 12.54
N LEU A 40 5.57 5.09 11.44
CA LEU A 40 5.56 6.56 11.46
C LEU A 40 4.39 7.09 12.31
N ALA A 41 3.18 6.65 12.02
CA ALA A 41 1.96 7.08 12.70
C ALA A 41 1.93 6.71 14.19
N SER A 42 2.56 5.61 14.58
CA SER A 42 2.69 5.20 15.99
C SER A 42 3.82 5.90 16.76
N GLY A 43 4.58 6.78 16.11
CA GLY A 43 5.72 7.47 16.71
C GLY A 43 6.95 6.58 16.96
N ARG A 44 6.98 5.36 16.39
CA ARG A 44 8.11 4.42 16.55
C ARG A 44 9.35 4.83 15.75
N LEU A 45 9.20 5.74 14.80
CA LEU A 45 10.29 6.33 14.02
C LEU A 45 10.70 7.73 14.53
N GLY A 46 10.21 8.15 15.69
CA GLY A 46 10.45 9.47 16.28
C GLY A 46 9.21 10.38 16.23
N PRO A 47 9.30 11.59 16.80
CA PRO A 47 8.19 12.56 16.79
C PRO A 47 7.94 13.09 15.38
N VAL A 48 6.71 12.96 14.89
CA VAL A 48 6.31 13.38 13.53
C VAL A 48 4.94 14.06 13.55
N THR A 49 4.85 15.24 12.92
CA THR A 49 3.62 16.03 12.80
C THR A 49 3.50 16.64 11.38
N PRO A 50 2.48 16.27 10.59
CA PRO A 50 1.49 15.22 10.84
C PRO A 50 2.09 13.80 10.66
N GLY A 51 1.71 12.86 11.51
CA GLY A 51 2.06 11.44 11.39
C GLY A 51 1.15 10.65 10.43
N THR A 52 0.41 11.33 9.54
CA THR A 52 -0.58 10.70 8.66
C THR A 52 0.01 10.38 7.30
N THR A 53 -0.29 9.18 6.77
CA THR A 53 0.03 8.76 5.41
C THR A 53 -1.27 8.40 4.68
N ARG A 54 -1.41 8.86 3.44
CA ARG A 54 -2.56 8.57 2.56
C ARG A 54 -2.08 8.15 1.18
N PHE A 55 -2.70 7.12 0.62
CA PHE A 55 -2.44 6.66 -0.75
C PHE A 55 -3.65 5.95 -1.34
N THR A 56 -3.67 5.74 -2.65
CA THR A 56 -4.63 4.86 -3.33
C THR A 56 -3.91 3.64 -3.87
N ALA A 57 -4.37 2.45 -3.51
CA ALA A 57 -3.89 1.19 -4.06
C ALA A 57 -4.67 0.86 -5.35
N ALA A 58 -3.96 0.37 -6.37
CA ALA A 58 -4.56 -0.10 -7.62
C ALA A 58 -5.52 -1.27 -7.40
N ARG A 59 -5.28 -2.07 -6.35
CA ARG A 59 -6.10 -3.20 -5.96
C ARG A 59 -6.03 -3.39 -4.44
N ILE A 60 -7.17 -3.74 -3.84
CA ILE A 60 -7.23 -4.22 -2.45
C ILE A 60 -7.03 -5.73 -2.47
N THR A 61 -5.95 -6.20 -1.86
CA THR A 61 -5.63 -7.62 -1.73
C THR A 61 -6.05 -8.17 -0.37
N GLY A 62 -6.05 -9.49 -0.24
CA GLY A 62 -6.26 -10.15 1.05
C GLY A 62 -5.11 -9.82 2.03
N GLU A 63 -3.89 -9.81 1.52
CA GLU A 63 -2.68 -9.50 2.26
C GLU A 63 -2.70 -8.08 2.83
N LEU A 64 -3.12 -7.07 2.04
CA LEU A 64 -3.27 -5.69 2.50
C LEU A 64 -4.25 -5.59 3.68
N THR A 65 -5.39 -6.26 3.58
CA THR A 65 -6.43 -6.21 4.62
C THR A 65 -5.99 -6.93 5.90
N VAL A 66 -5.37 -8.12 5.78
CA VAL A 66 -4.81 -8.86 6.91
C VAL A 66 -3.69 -8.07 7.59
N GLN A 67 -2.78 -7.45 6.83
CA GLN A 67 -1.73 -6.61 7.40
C GLN A 67 -2.31 -5.40 8.16
N ALA A 68 -3.35 -4.75 7.61
CA ALA A 68 -4.03 -3.66 8.30
C ALA A 68 -4.62 -4.10 9.64
N GLU A 69 -5.25 -5.27 9.69
CA GLU A 69 -5.77 -5.84 10.94
C GLU A 69 -4.66 -6.15 11.95
N VAL A 70 -3.56 -6.74 11.53
CA VAL A 70 -2.42 -7.04 12.38
C VAL A 70 -1.84 -5.74 12.95
N LEU A 71 -1.57 -4.74 12.11
CA LEU A 71 -0.98 -3.48 12.56
C LEU A 71 -1.86 -2.73 13.56
N ARG A 72 -3.18 -2.70 13.37
CA ARG A 72 -4.13 -2.12 14.34
C ARG A 72 -4.07 -2.81 15.71
N ARG A 73 -3.70 -4.09 15.79
CA ARG A 73 -3.59 -4.84 17.07
C ARG A 73 -2.28 -4.58 17.80
N PHE A 74 -1.19 -4.30 17.07
CA PHE A 74 0.15 -4.18 17.64
C PHE A 74 0.65 -2.73 17.79
N LEU A 75 0.07 -1.78 17.05
CA LEU A 75 0.49 -0.39 17.04
C LEU A 75 -0.68 0.55 17.37
N PRO A 76 -0.45 1.66 18.10
CA PRO A 76 -1.46 2.67 18.38
C PRO A 76 -1.73 3.54 17.15
N VAL A 77 -2.43 2.98 16.17
CA VAL A 77 -2.75 3.64 14.89
C VAL A 77 -4.19 3.38 14.48
N HIS A 78 -4.76 4.32 13.73
CA HIS A 78 -5.95 4.06 12.92
C HIS A 78 -5.53 3.80 11.48
N ILE A 79 -6.02 2.69 10.94
CA ILE A 79 -5.86 2.35 9.51
C ILE A 79 -7.24 2.22 8.91
N GLN A 80 -7.52 2.91 7.82
CA GLN A 80 -8.75 2.82 7.04
C GLN A 80 -8.40 2.38 5.62
N VAL A 81 -9.10 1.36 5.12
CA VAL A 81 -8.99 0.86 3.75
C VAL A 81 -10.40 0.90 3.18
N GLU A 82 -10.64 1.73 2.17
CA GLU A 82 -11.95 1.88 1.54
C GLU A 82 -12.07 1.03 0.28
N PRO A 83 -13.28 0.59 -0.11
CA PRO A 83 -13.51 -0.23 -1.30
C PRO A 83 -12.95 0.35 -2.61
N GLY A 84 -12.80 1.68 -2.70
CA GLY A 84 -12.21 2.37 -3.85
C GLY A 84 -10.68 2.37 -3.90
N GLY A 85 -10.01 1.64 -2.99
CA GLY A 85 -8.54 1.55 -2.92
C GLY A 85 -7.88 2.63 -2.08
N SER A 86 -8.63 3.60 -1.54
CA SER A 86 -8.11 4.62 -0.63
C SER A 86 -7.64 3.98 0.68
N VAL A 87 -6.42 4.30 1.08
CA VAL A 87 -5.81 3.87 2.34
C VAL A 87 -5.34 5.09 3.13
N GLU A 88 -5.74 5.16 4.39
CA GLU A 88 -5.27 6.17 5.34
C GLU A 88 -4.71 5.49 6.59
N VAL A 89 -3.51 5.89 6.98
CA VAL A 89 -2.85 5.49 8.22
C VAL A 89 -2.56 6.75 9.02
N ARG A 90 -3.07 6.84 10.25
CA ARG A 90 -2.92 8.00 11.12
C ARG A 90 -2.67 7.61 12.58
N PRO A 91 -2.09 8.51 13.40
CA PRO A 91 -1.98 8.28 14.83
C PRO A 91 -3.34 8.00 15.49
N ALA A 92 -3.33 7.21 16.56
CA ALA A 92 -4.49 6.97 17.44
C ALA A 92 -5.01 8.29 18.04
#